data_AF-A0A7V6HFG4-F1
#
_entry.id   AF-A0A7V6HFG4-F1
#
_cell.length_a   1.000
_cell.length_b   1.000
_cell.length_c   1.000
_cell.angle_alpha   90.00
_cell.angle_beta   90.00
_cell.angle_gamma   90.00
#
_symmetry.space_group_name_H-M   'P 1'
#
loop_
_entity.id
_entity.type
_entity.pdbx_description
1 polymer ?
#
loop_
_entity_poly.entity_id
_entity_poly.type
_entity_poly.pdbx_seq_one_letter_code
_entity_poly.pdbx_strand_id
1 'polypeptide(L)'
;MAKVLKDLSQLPRSSFKPSDPVKKPPTTKPSDDDARAVLAYFSKKGQTAEVPAEAQTDDGEAAKLKALEETIRKLTDAKEKAETRALIAEQNLAKTAVARTKAEDEVKRLQGECGRLQGEARKRAEAETRPEETAPATPIEAPPANGLFVLPKSFAEVFDGELREMVLAALADARDAAKQSGKTRRTAALDAVLAVNRSSGELDRRRTELQQILKNYDHTSDPAVLSKLGFKLIRKRTHWILDYADIRLTLSKTPSDFRANRNKASVIENKCF
;
A
#
# COMPACT_ATOMS: atom_id res chain seq x y z
N MET A 1 -5.03 -11.31 7.95
CA MET A 1 -6.08 -12.34 7.81
C MET A 1 -6.73 -12.54 9.17
N ALA A 2 -7.94 -11.99 9.34
CA ALA A 2 -8.71 -12.11 10.57
C ALA A 2 -9.27 -13.53 10.71
N LYS A 3 -9.04 -14.17 11.87
CA LYS A 3 -9.65 -15.46 12.19
C LYS A 3 -11.10 -15.20 12.60
N VAL A 4 -12.03 -15.60 11.75
CA VAL A 4 -13.48 -15.61 12.00
C VAL A 4 -13.74 -16.54 13.19
N LEU A 5 -14.37 -16.01 14.25
CA LEU A 5 -14.90 -16.80 15.36
C LEU A 5 -15.94 -17.79 14.80
N LYS A 6 -15.72 -19.08 15.01
CA LYS A 6 -16.70 -20.12 14.66
C LYS A 6 -17.85 -20.10 15.67
N ASP A 7 -19.04 -20.08 15.10
CA ASP A 7 -20.35 -20.19 15.72
C ASP A 7 -20.42 -21.38 16.70
N LEU A 8 -20.69 -21.11 17.99
CA LEU A 8 -20.77 -22.10 19.07
C LEU A 8 -21.97 -23.04 18.94
N SER A 9 -22.89 -22.76 18.03
CA SER A 9 -24.06 -23.59 17.73
C SER A 9 -23.72 -24.91 17.01
N GLN A 10 -22.48 -25.07 16.53
CA GLN A 10 -22.04 -26.27 15.80
C GLN A 10 -21.35 -27.33 16.69
N LEU A 11 -21.27 -27.12 18.01
CA LEU A 11 -20.69 -28.12 18.91
C LEU A 11 -21.68 -29.27 19.15
N PRO A 12 -21.25 -30.55 19.04
CA PRO A 12 -22.13 -31.68 19.27
C PRO A 12 -22.56 -31.74 20.75
N ARG A 13 -23.85 -32.04 20.99
CA ARG A 13 -24.47 -32.16 22.32
C ARG A 13 -23.75 -33.14 23.27
N SER A 14 -22.90 -34.02 22.74
CA SER A 14 -22.03 -34.92 23.52
C SER A 14 -20.93 -34.21 24.32
N SER A 15 -20.72 -32.90 24.09
CA SER A 15 -19.72 -32.10 24.80
C SER A 15 -20.18 -31.62 26.18
N PHE A 16 -21.47 -31.75 26.50
CA PHE A 16 -22.05 -31.37 27.78
C PHE A 16 -22.33 -32.62 28.61
N LYS A 17 -21.58 -32.80 29.71
CA LYS A 17 -21.87 -33.87 30.68
C LYS A 17 -23.18 -33.55 31.42
N PRO A 18 -24.11 -34.50 31.59
CA PRO A 18 -25.29 -34.29 32.43
C PRO A 18 -24.87 -34.16 33.90
N SER A 19 -25.44 -33.19 34.61
CA SER A 19 -25.24 -32.97 36.05
C SER A 19 -25.87 -34.10 36.87
N ASP A 20 -25.18 -34.56 37.92
CA ASP A 20 -25.68 -35.57 38.85
C ASP A 20 -26.97 -35.12 39.57
N PRO A 21 -27.91 -36.03 39.86
CA PRO A 21 -29.16 -35.68 40.53
C PRO A 21 -28.94 -35.40 42.02
N VAL A 22 -29.53 -34.30 42.48
CA VAL A 22 -29.57 -33.87 43.89
C VAL A 22 -30.32 -34.90 44.75
N LYS A 23 -29.63 -35.49 45.75
CA LYS A 23 -30.26 -36.32 46.79
C LYS A 23 -31.16 -35.46 47.69
N LYS A 24 -32.43 -35.85 47.83
CA LYS A 24 -33.35 -35.27 48.84
C LYS A 24 -32.86 -35.62 50.26
N PRO A 25 -32.93 -34.70 51.24
CA PRO A 25 -32.61 -35.01 52.63
C PRO A 25 -33.69 -35.93 53.24
N PRO A 26 -33.32 -36.80 54.20
CA PRO A 26 -34.24 -37.74 54.83
C PRO A 26 -35.20 -37.00 55.78
N THR A 27 -36.50 -37.27 55.66
CA THR A 27 -37.52 -36.85 56.62
C THR A 27 -37.65 -37.87 57.74
N THR A 28 -36.96 -37.65 58.86
CA THR A 28 -37.23 -38.32 60.14
C THR A 28 -38.10 -37.42 61.00
N LYS A 29 -39.28 -37.90 61.41
CA LYS A 29 -40.12 -37.23 62.43
C LYS A 29 -39.45 -37.37 63.79
N PRO A 30 -39.29 -36.29 64.58
CA PRO A 30 -38.73 -36.38 65.94
C PRO A 30 -39.68 -37.13 66.86
N SER A 31 -39.12 -37.89 67.80
CA SER A 31 -39.88 -38.65 68.81
C SER A 31 -40.21 -37.77 70.03
N ASP A 32 -41.21 -38.14 70.82
CA ASP A 32 -41.65 -37.37 72.01
C ASP A 32 -40.54 -37.18 73.07
N ASP A 33 -39.49 -38.00 73.06
CA ASP A 33 -38.33 -37.84 73.94
C ASP A 33 -37.43 -36.65 73.52
N ASP A 34 -37.40 -36.30 72.24
CA ASP A 34 -36.69 -35.10 71.75
C ASP A 34 -37.40 -33.83 72.21
N ALA A 35 -38.74 -33.83 72.29
CA ALA A 35 -39.53 -32.70 72.76
C ALA A 35 -39.30 -32.40 74.26
N ARG A 36 -39.09 -33.45 75.07
CA ARG A 36 -38.71 -33.31 76.49
C ARG A 36 -37.29 -32.79 76.67
N ALA A 37 -36.35 -33.21 75.82
CA ALA A 37 -34.99 -32.68 75.82
C ALA A 37 -34.95 -31.18 75.47
N VAL A 38 -35.79 -30.74 74.52
CA VAL A 38 -35.93 -29.33 74.13
C VAL A 38 -36.53 -28.49 75.28
N LEU A 39 -37.57 -28.98 75.96
CA LEU A 39 -38.15 -28.25 77.11
C LEU A 39 -37.20 -28.16 78.32
N ALA A 40 -36.36 -29.18 78.53
CA ALA A 40 -35.32 -29.16 79.56
C ALA A 40 -34.21 -28.14 79.26
N TYR A 41 -33.89 -27.91 77.97
CA TYR A 41 -32.94 -26.88 77.55
C TYR A 41 -33.43 -25.46 77.86
N PHE A 42 -34.71 -25.16 77.63
CA PHE A 42 -35.30 -23.84 77.90
C PHE A 42 -35.62 -23.57 79.38
N SER A 43 -35.70 -24.61 80.21
CA SER A 43 -36.02 -24.49 81.64
C SER A 43 -34.81 -24.18 82.52
N LYS A 44 -33.60 -24.18 81.97
CA LYS A 44 -32.36 -23.87 82.70
C LYS A 44 -32.18 -22.36 82.81
N LYS A 45 -32.89 -21.77 83.76
CA LYS A 45 -32.75 -20.37 84.19
C LYS A 45 -31.31 -20.13 84.67
N GLY A 46 -30.58 -19.25 84.00
CA GLY A 46 -29.32 -18.68 84.48
C GLY A 46 -28.04 -19.25 83.85
N GLN A 47 -27.86 -19.04 82.54
CA GLN A 47 -26.53 -18.85 81.97
C GLN A 47 -26.57 -17.60 81.11
N THR A 48 -25.66 -16.69 81.40
CA THR A 48 -25.41 -15.41 80.74
C THR A 48 -25.30 -15.61 79.23
N ALA A 49 -26.33 -15.21 78.49
CA ALA A 49 -26.24 -15.03 77.06
C ALA A 49 -25.40 -13.77 76.82
N GLU A 50 -24.19 -13.95 76.28
CA GLU A 50 -23.50 -12.86 75.61
C GLU A 50 -24.42 -12.31 74.51
N VAL A 51 -24.50 -10.98 74.47
CA VAL A 51 -25.18 -10.21 73.44
C VAL A 51 -24.77 -10.78 72.06
N PRO A 52 -25.70 -11.10 71.15
CA PRO A 52 -25.30 -11.47 69.81
C PRO A 52 -24.62 -10.25 69.19
N ALA A 53 -23.33 -10.41 68.93
CA ALA A 53 -22.51 -9.43 68.24
C ALA A 53 -23.24 -8.96 66.98
N GLU A 54 -23.29 -7.64 66.81
CA GLU A 54 -23.71 -6.97 65.59
C GLU A 54 -23.19 -7.75 64.38
N ALA A 55 -24.06 -8.00 63.41
CA ALA A 55 -23.66 -8.58 62.13
C ALA A 55 -22.54 -7.71 61.55
N GLN A 56 -21.30 -8.16 61.71
CA GLN A 56 -20.14 -7.58 61.04
C GLN A 56 -20.42 -7.75 59.55
N THR A 57 -20.79 -6.66 58.89
CA THR A 57 -20.77 -6.61 57.43
C THR A 57 -19.34 -6.87 57.02
N ASP A 58 -19.09 -8.02 56.37
CA ASP A 58 -17.77 -8.39 55.88
C ASP A 58 -17.23 -7.26 54.99
N ASP A 59 -16.27 -6.49 55.51
CA ASP A 59 -15.64 -5.35 54.80
C ASP A 59 -15.08 -5.75 53.43
N GLY A 60 -14.77 -7.04 53.25
CA GLY A 60 -14.34 -7.64 52.01
C GLY A 60 -15.41 -7.75 50.93
N GLU A 61 -16.69 -7.93 51.28
CA GLU A 61 -17.79 -7.96 50.30
C GLU A 61 -18.17 -6.56 49.83
N ALA A 62 -18.21 -5.59 50.75
CA ALA A 62 -18.42 -4.18 50.41
C ALA A 62 -17.29 -3.62 49.51
N ALA A 63 -16.05 -4.02 49.75
CA ALA A 63 -14.91 -3.65 48.89
C ALA A 63 -15.01 -4.28 47.48
N LYS A 64 -15.45 -5.53 47.38
CA LYS A 64 -15.67 -6.21 46.08
C LYS A 64 -16.81 -5.57 45.29
N LEU A 65 -17.89 -5.18 45.96
CA LEU A 65 -19.02 -4.48 45.33
C LEU A 65 -18.59 -3.12 44.77
N LYS A 66 -17.83 -2.33 45.54
CA LYS A 66 -17.27 -1.05 45.06
C LYS A 66 -16.33 -1.25 43.86
N ALA A 67 -15.48 -2.27 43.89
CA ALA A 67 -14.60 -2.59 42.76
C ALA A 67 -15.41 -3.00 41.51
N LEU A 68 -16.49 -3.78 41.68
CA LEU A 68 -17.40 -4.14 40.60
C LEU A 68 -18.10 -2.92 40.01
N GLU A 69 -18.62 -2.01 40.84
CA GLU A 69 -19.23 -0.75 40.40
C GLU A 69 -18.26 0.11 39.59
N GLU A 70 -17.00 0.22 40.02
CA GLU A 70 -15.95 0.92 39.27
C GLU A 70 -15.65 0.26 37.93
N THR A 71 -15.63 -1.08 37.87
CA THR A 71 -15.42 -1.79 36.60
C THR A 71 -16.59 -1.61 35.64
N ILE A 72 -17.83 -1.64 36.16
CA ILE A 72 -19.03 -1.39 35.37
C ILE A 72 -18.97 0.03 34.79
N ARG A 73 -18.60 1.03 35.60
CA ARG A 73 -18.43 2.41 35.15
C ARG A 73 -17.36 2.55 34.07
N LYS A 74 -16.21 1.89 34.24
CA LYS A 74 -15.15 1.89 33.21
C LYS A 74 -15.62 1.23 31.91
N LEU A 75 -16.39 0.16 32.00
CA LEU A 75 -16.94 -0.53 30.83
C LEU A 75 -18.04 0.29 30.13
N THR A 76 -18.89 1.00 30.87
CA THR A 76 -19.89 1.91 30.27
C THR A 76 -19.20 3.06 29.53
N ASP A 77 -18.20 3.69 30.15
CA ASP A 77 -17.44 4.77 29.51
C ASP A 77 -16.69 4.28 28.26
N ALA A 78 -16.15 3.05 28.31
CA ALA A 78 -15.48 2.43 27.17
C ALA A 78 -16.46 2.09 26.04
N LYS A 79 -17.66 1.64 26.38
CA LYS A 79 -18.74 1.35 25.42
C LYS A 79 -19.18 2.64 24.71
N GLU A 80 -19.45 3.71 25.44
CA GLU A 80 -19.83 5.01 24.85
C GLU A 80 -18.73 5.57 23.92
N LYS A 81 -17.46 5.44 24.32
CA LYS A 81 -16.32 5.81 23.47
C LYS A 81 -16.21 4.93 22.21
N ALA A 82 -16.56 3.66 22.31
CA ALA A 82 -16.57 2.77 21.15
C ALA A 82 -17.72 3.10 20.19
N GLU A 83 -18.91 3.40 20.71
CA GLU A 83 -20.09 3.79 19.92
C GLU A 83 -19.87 5.10 19.17
N THR A 84 -19.30 6.11 19.83
CA THR A 84 -18.94 7.38 19.18
C THR A 84 -17.89 7.20 18.08
N ARG A 85 -16.88 6.35 18.30
CA ARG A 85 -15.88 6.01 17.27
C ARG A 85 -16.51 5.26 16.09
N ALA A 86 -17.43 4.34 16.35
CA ALA A 86 -18.14 3.62 15.31
C ALA A 86 -18.96 4.58 14.43
N LEU A 87 -19.69 5.51 15.05
CA LEU A 87 -20.48 6.52 14.33
C LEU A 87 -19.60 7.42 13.44
N ILE A 88 -18.45 7.86 13.94
CA ILE A 88 -17.48 8.65 13.14
C ILE A 88 -16.92 7.81 11.99
N ALA A 89 -16.61 6.54 12.23
CA ALA A 89 -16.11 5.64 11.19
C ALA A 89 -17.14 5.41 10.08
N GLU A 90 -18.42 5.24 10.43
CA GLU A 90 -19.52 5.12 9.46
C GLU A 90 -19.71 6.39 8.63
N GLN A 91 -19.67 7.56 9.27
CA GLN A 91 -19.72 8.84 8.56
C GLN A 91 -18.55 9.01 7.59
N ASN A 92 -17.34 8.63 7.99
CA ASN A 92 -16.17 8.68 7.13
C ASN A 92 -16.27 7.69 5.97
N LEU A 93 -16.76 6.48 6.22
CA LEU A 93 -17.00 5.48 5.18
C LEU A 93 -18.01 6.02 4.16
N ALA A 94 -19.12 6.59 4.59
CA ALA A 94 -20.12 7.21 3.71
C ALA A 94 -19.51 8.34 2.86
N LYS A 95 -18.71 9.23 3.46
CA LYS A 95 -17.99 10.29 2.72
C LYS A 95 -17.04 9.71 1.67
N THR A 96 -16.27 8.68 2.02
CA THR A 96 -15.35 8.03 1.08
C THR A 96 -16.08 7.29 -0.06
N ALA A 97 -17.25 6.69 0.22
CA ALA A 97 -18.07 6.05 -0.79
C ALA A 97 -18.58 7.07 -1.82
N VAL A 98 -19.07 8.23 -1.38
CA VAL A 98 -19.50 9.32 -2.28
C VAL A 98 -18.33 9.90 -3.08
N ALA A 99 -17.16 10.06 -2.46
CA ALA A 99 -15.97 10.51 -3.17
C ALA A 99 -15.54 9.50 -4.26
N ARG A 100 -15.65 8.20 -3.96
CA ARG A 100 -15.36 7.13 -4.91
C ARG A 100 -16.33 7.13 -6.09
N THR A 101 -17.63 7.25 -5.87
CA THR A 101 -18.60 7.28 -6.98
C THR A 101 -18.36 8.49 -7.89
N LYS A 102 -18.07 9.67 -7.32
CA LYS A 102 -17.70 10.86 -8.10
C LYS A 102 -16.44 10.64 -8.94
N ALA A 103 -15.42 9.97 -8.39
CA ALA A 103 -14.21 9.64 -9.12
C ALA A 103 -14.47 8.63 -10.25
N GLU A 104 -15.32 7.63 -10.01
CA GLU A 104 -15.72 6.65 -11.03
C GLU A 104 -16.49 7.31 -12.18
N ASP A 105 -17.36 8.27 -11.90
CA ASP A 105 -18.08 9.03 -12.93
C ASP A 105 -17.14 9.91 -13.76
N GLU A 106 -16.13 10.53 -13.12
CA GLU A 106 -15.12 11.32 -13.81
C GLU A 106 -14.23 10.46 -14.71
N VAL A 107 -13.86 9.24 -14.28
CA VAL A 107 -13.14 8.30 -15.14
C VAL A 107 -13.96 7.94 -16.37
N LYS A 108 -15.26 7.65 -16.23
CA LYS A 108 -16.13 7.37 -17.37
C LYS A 108 -16.22 8.56 -18.33
N ARG A 109 -16.31 9.78 -17.79
CA ARG A 109 -16.31 11.02 -18.58
C ARG A 109 -15.05 11.15 -19.42
N LEU A 110 -13.87 11.01 -18.79
CA LEU A 110 -12.57 11.08 -19.46
C LEU A 110 -12.37 9.97 -20.50
N GLN A 111 -12.82 8.75 -20.19
CA GLN A 111 -12.80 7.65 -21.17
C GLN A 111 -13.62 7.97 -22.42
N GLY A 112 -14.79 8.61 -22.26
CA GLY A 112 -15.60 9.10 -23.38
C GLY A 112 -14.88 10.16 -24.21
N GLU A 113 -14.21 11.12 -23.56
CA GLU A 113 -13.42 12.16 -24.24
C GLU A 113 -12.23 11.57 -25.01
N CYS A 114 -11.50 10.63 -24.41
CA CYS A 114 -10.42 9.92 -25.08
C CYS A 114 -10.93 9.15 -26.31
N GLY A 115 -12.07 8.47 -26.21
CA GLY A 115 -12.70 7.79 -27.33
C GLY A 115 -13.09 8.75 -28.46
N ARG A 116 -13.66 9.92 -28.14
CA ARG A 116 -14.02 10.96 -29.12
C ARG A 116 -12.77 11.47 -29.84
N LEU A 117 -11.73 11.85 -29.09
CA LEU A 117 -10.48 12.37 -29.64
C LEU A 117 -9.76 11.32 -30.51
N GLN A 118 -9.77 10.05 -30.09
CA GLN A 118 -9.21 8.96 -30.89
C GLN A 118 -10.00 8.75 -32.19
N GLY A 119 -11.33 8.87 -32.14
CA GLY A 119 -12.19 8.84 -33.33
C GLY A 119 -11.92 10.01 -34.28
N GLU A 120 -11.72 11.22 -33.75
CA GLU A 120 -11.35 12.40 -34.54
C GLU A 120 -9.96 12.26 -35.17
N ALA A 121 -8.98 11.76 -34.43
CA ALA A 121 -7.65 11.46 -34.95
C ALA A 121 -7.70 10.41 -36.06
N ARG A 122 -8.50 9.35 -35.88
CA ARG A 122 -8.70 8.32 -36.91
C ARG A 122 -9.39 8.87 -38.16
N LYS A 123 -10.43 9.70 -38.01
CA LYS A 123 -11.10 10.36 -39.14
C LYS A 123 -10.14 11.28 -39.90
N ARG A 124 -9.25 12.00 -39.22
CA ARG A 124 -8.21 12.82 -39.86
C ARG A 124 -7.22 11.97 -40.64
N ALA A 125 -6.76 10.86 -40.06
CA ALA A 125 -5.89 9.90 -40.77
C ALA A 125 -6.58 9.24 -41.97
N GLU A 126 -7.88 8.94 -41.87
CA GLU A 126 -8.69 8.41 -42.99
C GLU A 126 -8.96 9.48 -44.06
N ALA A 127 -9.09 10.75 -43.69
CA ALA A 127 -9.21 11.86 -44.64
C ALA A 127 -7.89 12.15 -45.37
N GLU A 128 -6.74 12.02 -44.70
CA GLU A 128 -5.40 12.13 -45.32
C GLU A 128 -5.07 10.98 -46.28
N THR A 129 -5.74 9.83 -46.15
CA THR A 129 -5.51 8.66 -47.01
C THR A 129 -6.48 8.55 -48.19
N ARG A 130 -7.47 9.45 -48.29
CA ARG A 130 -8.40 9.51 -49.43
C ARG A 130 -7.83 10.45 -50.50
N PRO A 131 -7.50 9.97 -51.71
CA PRO A 131 -6.96 10.83 -52.76
C PRO A 131 -8.07 11.70 -53.34
N GLU A 132 -8.11 12.98 -52.98
CA GLU A 132 -8.81 14.00 -53.77
C GLU A 132 -7.82 14.72 -54.69
N GLU A 133 -8.27 14.81 -55.93
CA GLU A 133 -7.65 15.37 -57.12
C GLU A 133 -7.58 16.91 -57.04
N THR A 134 -6.57 17.51 -57.70
CA THR A 134 -6.38 18.95 -58.04
C THR A 134 -5.71 19.94 -57.05
N ALA A 135 -4.35 19.96 -57.11
CA ALA A 135 -3.37 21.05 -57.37
C ALA A 135 -3.50 22.49 -56.76
N PRO A 136 -2.40 23.28 -56.71
CA PRO A 136 -1.07 23.01 -56.17
C PRO A 136 -0.64 24.10 -55.15
N ALA A 137 -0.07 23.70 -54.02
CA ALA A 137 0.76 24.57 -53.19
C ALA A 137 1.79 23.73 -52.43
N THR A 138 2.96 23.52 -53.04
CA THR A 138 4.20 23.31 -52.27
C THR A 138 4.62 24.65 -51.66
N PRO A 139 5.27 24.72 -50.47
CA PRO A 139 6.16 23.72 -49.86
C PRO A 139 5.79 23.45 -48.38
N ILE A 140 6.00 22.29 -47.78
CA ILE A 140 7.27 21.60 -47.55
C ILE A 140 6.90 20.11 -47.47
N GLU A 141 7.44 19.30 -48.38
CA GLU A 141 7.48 17.86 -48.17
C GLU A 141 8.18 17.61 -46.82
N ALA A 142 7.42 17.11 -45.85
CA ALA A 142 8.02 16.36 -44.76
C ALA A 142 8.88 15.27 -45.43
N PRO A 143 10.20 15.20 -45.13
CA PRO A 143 11.06 14.22 -45.78
C PRO A 143 10.52 12.81 -45.50
N PRO A 144 10.67 11.88 -46.47
CA PRO A 144 10.04 10.58 -46.40
C PRO A 144 10.35 9.90 -45.07
N ALA A 145 9.31 9.30 -44.48
CA ALA A 145 9.26 8.66 -43.17
C ALA A 145 10.10 7.36 -43.09
N ASN A 146 11.31 7.37 -43.62
CA ASN A 146 12.41 6.47 -43.28
C ASN A 146 13.49 7.32 -42.62
N GLY A 147 13.24 7.75 -41.38
CA GLY A 147 14.20 8.55 -40.63
C GLY A 147 15.54 7.83 -40.47
N LEU A 148 16.64 8.58 -40.34
CA LEU A 148 18.01 8.07 -40.15
C LEU A 148 18.15 7.05 -39.00
N PHE A 149 17.19 7.03 -38.08
CA PHE A 149 17.14 6.19 -36.89
C PHE A 149 15.97 5.19 -36.97
N VAL A 150 16.05 4.26 -37.94
CA VAL A 150 15.11 3.13 -37.99
C VAL A 150 15.50 2.13 -36.91
N LEU A 151 14.54 1.78 -36.05
CA LEU A 151 14.70 0.75 -35.03
C LEU A 151 14.95 -0.63 -35.67
N PRO A 152 16.09 -1.29 -35.40
CA PRO A 152 16.31 -2.66 -35.87
C PRO A 152 15.29 -3.61 -35.24
N LYS A 153 14.77 -4.57 -36.00
CA LYS A 153 13.79 -5.57 -35.51
C LYS A 153 14.30 -6.41 -34.33
N SER A 154 15.61 -6.52 -34.17
CA SER A 154 16.27 -7.25 -33.08
C SER A 154 16.47 -6.42 -31.81
N PHE A 155 16.25 -5.10 -31.86
CA PHE A 155 16.46 -4.21 -30.73
C PHE A 155 15.12 -3.95 -30.04
N ALA A 156 15.02 -4.35 -28.77
CA ALA A 156 13.85 -4.09 -27.95
C ALA A 156 14.11 -2.83 -27.13
N GLU A 157 13.32 -1.78 -27.38
CA GLU A 157 13.39 -0.56 -26.60
C GLU A 157 12.71 -0.74 -25.23
N VAL A 158 13.34 -0.23 -24.18
CA VAL A 158 12.80 -0.14 -22.83
C VAL A 158 11.77 1.00 -22.74
N PHE A 159 11.93 2.02 -23.58
CA PHE A 159 11.01 3.14 -23.71
C PHE A 159 10.95 3.65 -25.15
N ASP A 160 9.83 4.28 -25.49
CA ASP A 160 9.59 4.76 -26.85
C ASP A 160 10.67 5.73 -27.31
N GLY A 161 11.38 5.38 -28.39
CA GLY A 161 12.44 6.20 -28.95
C GLY A 161 13.78 6.11 -28.22
N GLU A 162 14.00 5.10 -27.37
CA GLU A 162 15.28 4.87 -26.67
C GLU A 162 16.48 4.91 -27.63
N LEU A 163 16.41 4.17 -28.74
CA LEU A 163 17.51 4.12 -29.69
C LEU A 163 17.80 5.51 -30.26
N ARG A 164 16.75 6.25 -30.61
CA ARG A 164 16.86 7.59 -31.16
C ARG A 164 17.54 8.53 -30.16
N GLU A 165 17.11 8.52 -28.90
CA GLU A 165 17.70 9.37 -27.86
C GLU A 165 19.18 9.02 -27.60
N MET A 166 19.52 7.72 -27.52
CA MET A 166 20.91 7.28 -27.33
C MET A 166 21.81 7.74 -28.49
N VAL A 167 21.33 7.64 -29.73
CA VAL A 167 22.11 8.08 -30.89
C VAL A 167 22.23 9.61 -30.93
N LEU A 168 21.19 10.35 -30.59
CA LEU A 168 21.25 11.81 -30.49
C LEU A 168 22.21 12.27 -29.39
N ALA A 169 22.23 11.60 -28.24
CA ALA A 169 23.19 11.86 -27.17
C ALA A 169 24.63 11.61 -27.64
N ALA A 170 24.89 10.47 -28.29
CA ALA A 170 26.22 10.17 -28.84
C ALA A 170 26.68 11.19 -29.90
N LEU A 171 25.76 11.69 -30.73
CA LEU A 171 26.04 12.75 -31.70
C LEU A 171 26.33 14.09 -31.02
N ALA A 172 25.64 14.41 -29.93
CA ALA A 172 25.89 15.59 -29.12
C ALA A 172 27.28 15.54 -28.46
N ASP A 173 27.65 14.40 -27.87
CA ASP A 173 28.98 14.19 -27.29
C ASP A 173 30.09 14.31 -28.35
N ALA A 174 29.87 13.71 -29.53
CA ALA A 174 30.80 13.81 -30.65
C ALA A 174 30.93 15.27 -31.15
N ARG A 175 29.84 16.03 -31.10
CA ARG A 175 29.81 17.46 -31.43
C ARG A 175 30.60 18.28 -30.43
N ASP A 176 30.47 17.98 -29.14
CA ASP A 176 31.20 18.67 -28.08
C ASP A 176 32.69 18.36 -28.12
N ALA A 177 33.07 17.11 -28.35
CA ALA A 177 34.46 16.72 -28.61
C ALA A 177 35.03 17.42 -29.87
N ALA A 178 34.22 17.57 -30.93
CA ALA A 178 34.62 18.29 -32.14
C ALA A 178 34.80 19.80 -31.87
N LYS A 179 33.93 20.42 -31.07
CA LYS A 179 34.05 21.81 -30.60
C LYS A 179 35.35 22.01 -29.82
N GLN A 180 35.62 21.15 -28.82
CA GLN A 180 36.81 21.22 -27.99
C GLN A 180 38.11 21.03 -28.78
N SER A 181 38.08 20.22 -29.85
CA SER A 181 39.24 19.99 -30.73
C SER A 181 39.37 20.97 -31.90
N GLY A 182 38.53 22.01 -31.96
CA GLY A 182 38.60 23.04 -33.00
C GLY A 182 38.15 22.59 -34.41
N LYS A 183 37.45 21.46 -34.53
CA LYS A 183 37.03 20.88 -35.82
C LYS A 183 35.75 21.53 -36.35
N THR A 184 35.84 22.81 -36.76
CA THR A 184 34.70 23.67 -37.15
C THR A 184 33.75 23.04 -38.16
N ARG A 185 34.25 22.38 -39.22
CA ARG A 185 33.40 21.73 -40.24
C ARG A 185 32.61 20.55 -39.68
N ARG A 186 33.24 19.71 -38.85
CA ARG A 186 32.58 18.56 -38.21
C ARG A 186 31.53 19.05 -37.23
N THR A 187 31.84 20.09 -36.45
CA THR A 187 30.91 20.73 -35.54
C THR A 187 29.67 21.26 -36.26
N ALA A 188 29.85 22.04 -37.34
CA ALA A 188 28.74 22.60 -38.10
C ALA A 188 27.84 21.51 -38.72
N ALA A 189 28.43 20.42 -39.21
CA ALA A 189 27.68 19.28 -39.73
C ALA A 189 26.84 18.61 -38.63
N LEU A 190 27.42 18.36 -37.46
CA LEU A 190 26.71 17.74 -36.34
C LEU A 190 25.63 18.66 -35.76
N ASP A 191 25.90 19.96 -35.64
CA ASP A 191 24.90 20.96 -35.21
C ASP A 191 23.71 21.00 -36.18
N ALA A 192 23.93 20.92 -37.50
CA ALA A 192 22.86 20.84 -38.49
C ALA A 192 22.01 19.57 -38.36
N VAL A 193 22.64 18.41 -38.13
CA VAL A 193 21.93 17.13 -37.93
C VAL A 193 21.08 17.17 -36.66
N LEU A 194 21.62 17.68 -35.55
CA LEU A 194 20.91 17.81 -34.27
C LEU A 194 19.78 18.83 -34.34
N ALA A 195 19.91 19.90 -35.14
CA ALA A 195 18.85 20.89 -35.34
C ALA A 195 17.60 20.30 -36.03
N VAL A 196 17.81 19.39 -36.99
CA VAL A 196 16.73 18.67 -37.69
C VAL A 196 16.13 17.58 -36.80
N ASN A 197 16.98 16.88 -36.03
CA ASN A 197 16.56 15.75 -35.20
C ASN A 197 16.50 16.15 -33.74
N ARG A 198 15.39 16.80 -33.34
CA ARG A 198 15.19 17.20 -31.94
C ARG A 198 15.06 15.99 -31.03
N SER A 199 15.69 16.05 -29.86
CA SER A 199 15.46 15.10 -28.78
C SER A 199 14.09 15.33 -28.15
N SER A 200 13.48 14.25 -27.67
CA SER A 200 12.32 14.27 -26.78
C SER A 200 12.71 14.67 -25.35
N GLY A 201 13.97 14.47 -24.97
CA GLY A 201 14.48 14.72 -23.62
C GLY A 201 14.10 13.62 -22.62
N GLU A 202 13.49 12.54 -23.07
CA GLU A 202 13.05 11.43 -22.22
C GLU A 202 14.26 10.71 -21.57
N LEU A 203 15.38 10.59 -22.29
CA LEU A 203 16.61 9.99 -21.77
C LEU A 203 17.22 10.83 -20.64
N ASP A 204 17.32 12.15 -20.81
CA ASP A 204 17.82 13.06 -19.77
C ASP A 204 16.90 13.13 -18.56
N ARG A 205 15.58 13.08 -18.78
CA ARG A 205 14.58 12.97 -17.73
C ARG A 205 14.80 11.72 -16.91
N ARG A 206 14.97 10.56 -17.55
CA ARG A 206 15.22 9.27 -16.88
C ARG A 206 16.52 9.25 -16.11
N ARG A 207 17.60 9.83 -16.67
CA ARG A 207 18.88 10.00 -15.95
C ARG A 207 18.68 10.84 -14.69
N THR A 208 17.97 11.96 -14.79
CA THR A 208 17.68 12.84 -13.65
C THR A 208 16.81 12.13 -12.59
N GLU A 209 15.77 11.42 -13.01
CA GLU A 209 14.90 10.64 -12.13
C GLU A 209 15.70 9.52 -11.43
N LEU A 210 16.56 8.79 -12.14
CA LEU A 210 17.46 7.78 -11.57
C LEU A 210 18.37 8.40 -10.50
N GLN A 211 19.01 9.53 -10.82
CA GLN A 211 19.88 10.24 -9.88
C GLN A 211 19.11 10.65 -8.63
N GLN A 212 17.88 11.18 -8.76
CA GLN A 212 17.05 11.57 -7.63
C GLN A 212 16.62 10.38 -6.77
N ILE A 213 16.22 9.26 -7.39
CA ILE A 213 15.85 8.04 -6.69
C ILE A 213 17.04 7.55 -5.86
N LEU A 214 18.22 7.42 -6.48
CA LEU A 214 19.41 6.92 -5.79
C LEU A 214 19.98 7.91 -4.77
N LYS A 215 19.83 9.22 -5.02
CA LYS A 215 20.18 10.28 -4.07
C LYS A 215 19.40 10.12 -2.75
N ASN A 216 18.12 9.80 -2.84
CA ASN A 216 17.25 9.64 -1.67
C ASN A 216 17.14 8.18 -1.21
N TYR A 217 17.86 7.26 -1.85
CA TYR A 217 17.75 5.83 -1.57
C TYR A 217 18.41 5.48 -0.24
N ASP A 218 17.60 5.01 0.70
CA ASP A 218 18.01 4.55 2.01
C ASP A 218 17.50 3.12 2.28
N HIS A 219 17.65 2.66 3.52
CA HIS A 219 17.21 1.34 3.94
C HIS A 219 15.67 1.21 4.06
N THR A 220 14.94 2.32 4.01
CA THR A 220 13.46 2.37 4.09
C THR A 220 12.80 2.56 2.72
N SER A 221 13.60 2.97 1.73
CA SER A 221 13.17 3.26 0.37
C SER A 221 12.69 2.00 -0.34
N ASP A 222 11.53 2.10 -0.97
CA ASP A 222 11.00 1.02 -1.79
C ASP A 222 11.78 0.93 -3.11
N PRO A 223 12.52 -0.16 -3.36
CA PRO A 223 13.26 -0.33 -4.60
C PRO A 223 12.34 -0.52 -5.82
N ALA A 224 11.04 -0.77 -5.63
CA ALA A 224 10.07 -0.84 -6.71
C ALA A 224 9.96 0.46 -7.51
N VAL A 225 10.39 1.61 -6.97
CA VAL A 225 10.41 2.87 -7.74
C VAL A 225 11.30 2.77 -8.98
N LEU A 226 12.37 1.97 -8.94
CA LEU A 226 13.26 1.74 -10.09
C LEU A 226 12.57 0.96 -11.22
N SER A 227 11.51 0.19 -10.93
CA SER A 227 10.80 -0.54 -11.99
C SER A 227 10.06 0.39 -12.95
N LYS A 228 9.72 1.61 -12.51
CA LYS A 228 9.11 2.63 -13.38
C LYS A 228 10.05 3.08 -14.50
N LEU A 229 11.36 3.02 -14.26
CA LEU A 229 12.38 3.36 -15.25
C LEU A 229 12.72 2.19 -16.19
N GLY A 230 12.08 1.02 -16.01
CA GLY A 230 12.31 -0.18 -16.82
C GLY A 230 13.23 -1.22 -16.20
N PHE A 231 13.73 -0.99 -14.96
CA PHE A 231 14.55 -1.98 -14.27
C PHE A 231 13.71 -3.16 -13.76
N LYS A 232 14.16 -4.38 -14.02
CA LYS A 232 13.65 -5.59 -13.37
C LYS A 232 14.47 -5.84 -12.10
N LEU A 233 13.79 -5.93 -10.97
CA LEU A 233 14.45 -6.13 -9.67
C LEU A 233 14.41 -7.59 -9.24
N ILE A 234 15.59 -8.16 -9.00
CA ILE A 234 15.76 -9.51 -8.47
C ILE A 234 16.31 -9.41 -7.05
N ARG A 235 15.53 -9.87 -6.07
CA ARG A 235 15.90 -9.85 -4.64
C ARG A 235 16.98 -10.90 -4.35
N LYS A 236 18.14 -10.48 -3.84
CA LYS A 236 19.12 -11.37 -3.19
C LYS A 236 19.15 -11.11 -1.69
N ARG A 237 20.07 -11.77 -0.95
CA ARG A 237 20.18 -11.63 0.52
C ARG A 237 20.59 -10.21 0.92
N THR A 238 21.75 -9.73 0.45
CA THR A 238 22.35 -8.46 0.86
C THR A 238 22.20 -7.33 -0.17
N HIS A 239 22.02 -7.67 -1.44
CA HIS A 239 21.87 -6.74 -2.54
C HIS A 239 20.61 -7.03 -3.36
N TRP A 240 20.21 -6.06 -4.17
CA TRP A 240 19.31 -6.19 -5.31
C TRP A 240 20.14 -6.37 -6.56
N ILE A 241 19.66 -7.19 -7.49
CA ILE A 241 20.16 -7.20 -8.86
C ILE A 241 19.15 -6.41 -9.69
N LEU A 242 19.62 -5.35 -10.33
CA LEU A 242 18.90 -4.55 -11.31
C LEU A 242 19.23 -5.13 -12.68
N ASP A 243 18.21 -5.52 -13.44
CA ASP A 243 18.34 -6.02 -14.81
C ASP A 243 17.64 -5.03 -15.76
N TYR A 244 18.41 -4.45 -16.69
CA TYR A 244 17.97 -3.44 -17.66
C TYR A 244 18.52 -3.80 -19.04
N ALA A 245 17.66 -4.16 -19.99
CA ALA A 245 18.07 -4.54 -21.35
C ALA A 245 19.28 -5.49 -21.39
N ASP A 246 19.22 -6.58 -20.61
CA ASP A 246 20.27 -7.60 -20.43
C ASP A 246 21.55 -7.14 -19.71
N ILE A 247 21.57 -5.91 -19.19
CA ILE A 247 22.63 -5.38 -18.32
C ILE A 247 22.25 -5.63 -16.86
N ARG A 248 23.12 -6.34 -16.13
CA ARG A 248 22.93 -6.64 -14.71
C ARG A 248 23.83 -5.83 -13.80
N LEU A 249 23.23 -5.16 -12.83
CA LEU A 249 23.90 -4.28 -11.87
C LEU A 249 23.51 -4.61 -10.44
N THR A 250 24.45 -4.49 -9.51
CA THR A 250 24.20 -4.76 -8.09
C THR A 250 23.97 -3.46 -7.32
N LEU A 251 22.86 -3.40 -6.59
CA LEU A 251 22.52 -2.30 -5.67
C LEU A 251 22.44 -2.84 -4.24
N SER A 252 23.17 -2.25 -3.30
CA SER A 252 23.10 -2.67 -1.89
C SER A 252 21.74 -2.31 -1.27
N LYS A 253 21.17 -3.19 -0.46
CA LYS A 253 19.90 -2.91 0.27
C LYS A 253 20.05 -1.84 1.33
N THR A 254 21.22 -1.81 1.94
CA THR A 254 21.58 -0.89 3.01
C THR A 254 22.83 -0.18 2.53
N PRO A 255 22.69 0.92 1.77
CA PRO A 255 23.84 1.68 1.35
C PRO A 255 24.53 2.28 2.58
N SER A 256 25.86 2.23 2.60
CA SER A 256 26.66 2.70 3.73
C SER A 256 26.74 4.23 3.80
N ASP A 257 26.56 4.92 2.67
CA ASP A 257 26.68 6.37 2.55
C ASP A 257 25.94 6.88 1.29
N PHE A 258 25.40 8.10 1.39
CA PHE A 258 24.87 8.88 0.28
C PHE A 258 25.86 9.02 -0.89
N ARG A 259 27.16 9.21 -0.60
CA ARG A 259 28.18 9.30 -1.67
C ARG A 259 28.31 8.01 -2.46
N ALA A 260 28.18 6.86 -1.78
CA ALA A 260 28.22 5.57 -2.44
C ALA A 260 27.04 5.43 -3.43
N ASN A 261 25.85 5.87 -3.05
CA ASN A 261 24.69 5.86 -3.95
C ASN A 261 24.85 6.80 -5.14
N ARG A 262 25.41 7.99 -4.94
CA ARG A 262 25.67 8.92 -6.05
C ARG A 262 26.67 8.35 -7.06
N ASN A 263 27.73 7.70 -6.57
CA ASN A 263 28.68 7.01 -7.44
C ASN A 263 28.01 5.83 -8.17
N LYS A 264 27.14 5.08 -7.49
CA LYS A 264 26.36 4.00 -8.11
C LYS A 264 25.39 4.52 -9.16
N ALA A 265 24.75 5.67 -8.94
CA ALA A 265 23.89 6.31 -9.92
C ALA A 265 24.64 6.63 -11.21
N SER A 266 25.82 7.25 -11.10
CA SER A 266 26.68 7.52 -12.26
C SER A 266 27.13 6.25 -12.99
N VAL A 267 27.43 5.17 -12.25
CA VAL A 267 27.79 3.88 -12.86
C VAL A 267 26.60 3.25 -13.59
N ILE A 268 25.38 3.37 -13.05
CA ILE A 268 24.17 2.84 -13.69
C ILE A 268 23.85 3.69 -14.93
N GLU A 269 23.91 5.01 -14.80
CA GLU A 269 23.72 5.96 -15.89
C GLU A 269 24.61 5.61 -17.08
N ASN A 270 25.94 5.57 -16.89
CA ASN A 270 26.88 5.28 -17.98
C ASN A 270 26.72 3.90 -18.64
N LYS A 271 26.06 2.96 -17.96
CA LYS A 271 25.87 1.60 -18.48
C LYS A 271 24.53 1.41 -19.16
N CYS A 272 23.49 2.08 -18.68
CA CYS A 272 22.11 1.88 -19.14
C CYS A 272 21.59 3.00 -20.03
N PHE A 273 22.14 4.22 -19.94
CA PHE A 273 21.68 5.41 -20.65
C PHE A 273 22.82 6.09 -21.40
#